data_AF-A0A916WJE0-F1
#
_entry.id   AF-A0A916WJE0-F1
#
_cell.length_a   1.000
_cell.length_b   1.000
_cell.length_c   1.000
_cell.angle_alpha   90.00
_cell.angle_beta   90.00
_cell.angle_gamma   90.00
#
_symmetry.space_group_name_H-M   'P 1'
#
loop_
_entity.id
_entity.type
_entity.pdbx_description
1 polymer ?
#
loop_
_entity_poly.entity_id
_entity_poly.type
_entity_poly.pdbx_seq_one_letter_code
_entity_poly.pdbx_strand_id
1 'polypeptide(L)'
;MISFTRTAVAAAAGVVVLAVALAGCSVADTNPAESSAADRTADVPPLGAGYLGSNPSPSPEATVSPERGSWDGVVPPEGYRVVLITAGDDAQTTTVASAVERWAAAGSIDLAVLSAAHDDEVEEHIEAAVDLRPDLVIGAGDDVVDVFTLLTPQHLAQPFLMIGVELPEPTENVSSVIWPGAAYRGSSVGTSGDIDPASFTPERADEAVRAGVAGVLHGLTGIVLSLPQ
;
A
#
# COMPACT_ATOMS: atom_id res chain seq x y z
N MET A 1 21.86 -76.48 -42.24
CA MET A 1 22.35 -76.53 -43.64
C MET A 1 21.78 -75.30 -44.32
N ILE A 2 22.52 -74.26 -44.71
CA ILE A 2 23.87 -74.14 -45.30
C ILE A 2 24.43 -72.76 -44.88
N SER A 3 25.74 -72.74 -44.59
CA SER A 3 26.57 -71.54 -44.43
C SER A 3 27.04 -71.08 -45.82
N PHE A 4 27.13 -69.77 -46.09
CA PHE A 4 28.26 -69.21 -46.84
C PHE A 4 28.42 -67.70 -46.61
N THR A 5 29.65 -67.37 -46.22
CA THR A 5 30.30 -66.09 -46.01
C THR A 5 30.49 -65.31 -47.31
N ARG A 6 30.47 -63.96 -47.28
CA ARG A 6 31.52 -63.12 -47.90
C ARG A 6 31.45 -61.64 -47.54
N THR A 7 32.62 -61.18 -47.12
CA THR A 7 33.18 -59.85 -46.84
C THR A 7 33.12 -58.88 -48.02
N ALA A 8 32.93 -57.57 -47.76
CA ALA A 8 33.86 -56.48 -48.12
C ALA A 8 33.25 -55.09 -47.78
N VAL A 9 33.86 -54.35 -46.84
CA VAL A 9 34.78 -53.20 -47.02
C VAL A 9 34.07 -51.83 -47.09
N ALA A 10 34.24 -51.11 -45.98
CA ALA A 10 34.52 -49.68 -45.80
C ALA A 10 33.71 -48.62 -46.58
N ALA A 11 33.06 -47.73 -45.82
CA ALA A 11 33.34 -46.29 -45.92
C ALA A 11 32.96 -45.60 -44.59
N ALA A 12 33.98 -45.02 -43.96
CA ALA A 12 33.86 -44.19 -42.78
C ALA A 12 33.20 -42.85 -43.14
N ALA A 13 32.25 -42.41 -42.31
CA ALA A 13 31.89 -41.00 -42.18
C ALA A 13 31.82 -40.71 -40.69
N GLY A 14 32.86 -40.03 -40.19
CA GLY A 14 33.00 -39.67 -38.79
C GLY A 14 31.88 -38.73 -38.35
N VAL A 15 31.13 -39.16 -37.34
CA VAL A 15 30.24 -38.27 -36.61
C VAL A 15 31.11 -37.52 -35.62
N VAL A 16 31.37 -36.24 -35.91
CA VAL A 16 31.92 -35.28 -34.94
C VAL A 16 30.84 -35.07 -33.89
N VAL A 17 31.00 -35.68 -32.72
CA VAL A 17 30.19 -35.37 -31.54
C VAL A 17 30.69 -34.04 -31.00
N LEU A 18 30.01 -32.95 -31.39
CA LEU A 18 30.20 -31.65 -30.77
C LEU A 18 29.47 -31.68 -29.42
N ALA A 19 30.21 -31.99 -28.36
CA ALA A 19 29.72 -31.88 -26.99
C ALA A 19 29.58 -30.39 -26.65
N VAL A 20 28.39 -29.83 -26.86
CA VAL A 20 28.02 -28.52 -26.31
C VAL A 20 27.86 -28.70 -24.81
N ALA A 21 28.88 -28.28 -24.06
CA ALA A 21 28.78 -28.14 -22.62
C ALA A 21 27.70 -27.09 -22.33
N LEU A 22 26.59 -27.53 -21.73
CA LEU A 22 25.58 -26.68 -21.11
C LEU A 22 26.21 -26.00 -19.88
N ALA A 23 27.04 -24.99 -20.10
CA ALA A 23 27.30 -23.96 -19.11
C ALA A 23 26.04 -23.07 -19.08
N GLY A 24 25.04 -23.50 -18.30
CA GLY A 24 23.92 -22.66 -17.93
C GLY A 24 24.42 -21.57 -17.00
N CYS A 25 25.01 -20.52 -17.56
CA CYS A 25 25.10 -19.24 -16.89
C CYS A 25 23.66 -18.75 -16.75
N SER A 26 23.07 -18.89 -15.57
CA SER A 26 21.94 -18.05 -15.19
C SER A 26 22.46 -16.63 -15.19
N VAL A 27 22.27 -15.93 -16.31
CA VAL A 27 22.24 -14.48 -16.29
C VAL A 27 21.11 -14.17 -15.32
N ALA A 28 21.47 -13.66 -14.14
CA ALA A 28 20.50 -13.01 -13.29
C ALA A 28 19.87 -11.94 -14.18
N ASP A 29 18.61 -12.15 -14.56
CA ASP A 29 17.78 -11.11 -15.12
C ASP A 29 17.66 -10.06 -14.01
N THR A 30 18.61 -9.13 -13.99
CA THR A 30 18.48 -7.91 -13.22
C THR A 30 17.43 -7.08 -13.94
N ASN A 31 16.16 -7.47 -13.80
CA ASN A 31 15.05 -6.57 -14.04
C ASN A 31 15.15 -5.49 -12.95
N PRO A 32 15.42 -4.22 -13.30
CA PRO A 32 15.43 -3.13 -12.31
C PRO A 32 14.04 -2.83 -11.73
N ALA A 33 13.01 -3.58 -12.15
CA ALA A 33 11.62 -3.40 -11.76
C ALA A 33 11.16 -4.32 -10.60
N GLU A 34 12.02 -5.22 -10.11
CA GLU A 34 11.70 -6.17 -9.04
C GLU A 34 12.47 -5.91 -7.73
N SER A 35 12.88 -4.68 -7.45
CA SER A 35 13.08 -4.29 -6.05
C SER A 35 11.70 -4.25 -5.39
N SER A 36 11.32 -5.37 -4.77
CA SER A 36 10.07 -5.47 -4.02
C SER A 36 9.98 -4.34 -3.00
N ALA A 37 8.77 -3.88 -2.67
CA ALA A 37 8.54 -2.86 -1.65
C ALA A 37 9.30 -3.16 -0.34
N ALA A 38 9.51 -4.44 0.00
CA ALA A 38 10.26 -4.90 1.17
C ALA A 38 11.78 -4.66 1.12
N ASP A 39 12.38 -4.50 -0.06
CA ASP A 39 13.81 -4.15 -0.20
C ASP A 39 14.00 -2.63 -0.06
N ARG A 40 13.00 -1.85 -0.48
CA ARG A 40 12.97 -0.39 -0.37
C ARG A 40 12.71 0.12 1.05
N THR A 41 12.20 -0.72 1.95
CA THR A 41 11.98 -0.36 3.36
C THR A 41 13.27 -0.31 4.20
N ALA A 42 14.37 -0.89 3.72
CA ALA A 42 15.63 -0.98 4.48
C ALA A 42 16.29 0.39 4.76
N ASP A 43 15.98 1.41 3.95
CA ASP A 43 16.53 2.76 4.05
C ASP A 43 15.55 3.78 4.67
N VAL A 44 14.40 3.33 5.17
CA VAL A 44 13.43 4.22 5.83
C VAL A 44 13.96 4.64 7.21
N PRO A 45 14.06 5.94 7.51
CA PRO A 45 14.45 6.41 8.84
C PRO A 45 13.53 5.85 9.94
N PRO A 46 14.07 5.47 11.11
CA PRO A 46 13.28 4.83 12.15
C PRO A 46 12.22 5.77 12.73
N LEU A 47 11.09 5.21 13.13
CA LEU A 47 10.11 5.90 13.96
C LEU A 47 10.71 6.35 15.30
N GLY A 48 10.25 7.50 15.78
CA GLY A 48 10.52 7.97 17.13
C GLY A 48 9.86 7.08 18.18
N ALA A 49 10.45 7.02 19.38
CA ALA A 49 10.01 6.13 20.46
C ALA A 49 8.54 6.33 20.89
N GLY A 50 7.98 7.53 20.67
CA GLY A 50 6.59 7.86 21.01
C GLY A 50 5.55 7.35 20.01
N TYR A 51 5.94 6.73 18.89
CA TYR A 51 4.98 6.35 17.84
C TYR A 51 4.04 5.22 18.27
N LEU A 52 4.59 4.15 18.86
CA LEU A 52 3.81 3.02 19.38
C LEU A 52 3.45 3.17 20.87
N GLY A 53 3.93 4.23 21.52
CA GLY A 53 3.76 4.44 22.95
C GLY A 53 4.26 3.24 23.77
N SER A 54 3.42 2.75 24.70
CA SER A 54 3.74 1.63 25.58
C SER A 54 3.47 0.25 24.97
N ASN A 55 2.90 0.17 23.77
CA ASN A 55 2.57 -1.09 23.11
C ASN A 55 3.42 -1.28 21.84
N PRO A 56 4.62 -1.85 21.93
CA PRO A 56 5.52 -2.00 20.78
C PRO A 56 5.06 -3.05 19.76
N SER A 57 3.97 -3.79 20.02
CA SER A 57 3.43 -4.80 19.12
C SER A 57 1.90 -4.80 19.22
N PRO A 58 1.23 -3.78 18.65
CA PRO A 58 -0.22 -3.73 18.59
C PRO A 58 -0.78 -4.98 17.90
N SER A 59 -1.88 -5.51 18.43
CA SER A 59 -2.65 -6.51 17.69
C SER A 59 -3.30 -5.85 16.47
N PRO A 60 -3.71 -6.64 15.46
CA PRO A 60 -4.66 -6.14 14.46
C PRO A 60 -5.86 -5.47 15.15
N GLU A 61 -6.41 -4.46 14.48
CA GLU A 61 -7.50 -3.58 14.91
C GLU A 61 -7.21 -2.73 16.16
N ALA A 62 -5.98 -2.76 16.71
CA ALA A 62 -5.66 -1.96 17.87
C ALA A 62 -5.64 -0.46 17.51
N THR A 63 -6.18 0.36 18.42
CA THR A 63 -5.97 1.81 18.38
C THR A 63 -4.64 2.15 19.06
N VAL A 64 -3.78 2.86 18.34
CA VAL A 64 -2.50 3.42 18.81
C VAL A 64 -2.59 4.94 18.80
N SER A 65 -2.08 5.59 19.84
CA SER A 65 -2.05 7.05 19.95
C SER A 65 -0.61 7.55 19.92
N PRO A 66 -0.05 7.82 18.73
CA PRO A 66 1.33 8.26 18.59
C PRO A 66 1.53 9.66 19.19
N GLU A 67 2.70 9.90 19.80
CA GLU A 67 3.12 11.24 20.22
C GLU A 67 3.40 12.11 18.99
N ARG A 68 2.95 13.38 18.99
CA ARG A 68 3.22 14.32 17.89
C ARG A 68 4.73 14.44 17.67
N GLY A 69 5.14 14.36 16.40
CA GLY A 69 6.53 14.42 15.98
C GLY A 69 7.28 13.08 16.05
N SER A 70 6.66 12.01 16.55
CA SER A 70 7.27 10.67 16.55
C SER A 70 7.41 10.04 15.15
N TRP A 71 6.79 10.63 14.14
CA TRP A 71 6.94 10.27 12.73
C TRP A 71 7.78 11.28 11.93
N ASP A 72 8.34 12.31 12.59
CA ASP A 72 9.14 13.32 11.92
C ASP A 72 10.41 12.71 11.32
N GLY A 73 10.70 13.07 10.07
CA GLY A 73 11.85 12.55 9.34
C GLY A 73 11.63 11.19 8.68
N VAL A 74 10.49 10.53 8.91
CA VAL A 74 10.09 9.38 8.10
C VAL A 74 9.59 9.87 6.76
N VAL A 75 10.29 9.49 5.71
CA VAL A 75 9.98 9.84 4.33
C VAL A 75 9.96 8.58 3.47
N PRO A 76 9.04 8.47 2.51
CA PRO A 76 9.07 7.36 1.57
C PRO A 76 10.36 7.37 0.74
N PRO A 77 10.86 6.19 0.34
CA PRO A 77 12.00 6.08 -0.56
C PRO A 77 11.68 6.66 -1.95
N GLU A 78 12.73 6.96 -2.73
CA GLU A 78 12.54 7.42 -4.12
C GLU A 78 11.74 6.40 -4.95
N GLY A 79 10.84 6.92 -5.79
CA GLY A 79 9.97 6.08 -6.63
C GLY A 79 8.84 5.40 -5.87
N TYR A 80 8.53 5.82 -4.65
CA TYR A 80 7.32 5.40 -3.95
C TYR A 80 6.07 5.84 -4.73
N ARG A 81 5.16 4.90 -4.99
CA ARG A 81 3.97 5.11 -5.81
C ARG A 81 2.70 5.03 -4.96
N VAL A 82 1.84 6.03 -5.10
CA VAL A 82 0.59 6.14 -4.34
C VAL A 82 -0.58 6.33 -5.31
N VAL A 83 -1.69 5.66 -5.03
CA VAL A 83 -2.98 5.97 -5.66
C VAL A 83 -3.88 6.56 -4.58
N LEU A 84 -4.44 7.74 -4.83
CA LEU A 84 -5.48 8.36 -4.02
C LEU A 84 -6.84 8.11 -4.67
N ILE A 85 -7.76 7.51 -3.93
CA ILE A 85 -9.16 7.33 -4.34
C ILE A 85 -10.03 8.24 -3.48
N THR A 86 -10.84 9.07 -4.13
CA THR A 86 -11.76 10.01 -3.48
C THR A 86 -13.18 9.81 -4.01
N ALA A 87 -14.17 9.95 -3.14
CA ALA A 87 -15.57 10.09 -3.52
C ALA A 87 -16.22 11.20 -2.68
N GLY A 88 -17.17 11.93 -3.28
CA GLY A 88 -17.79 13.11 -2.67
C GLY A 88 -17.06 14.43 -2.96
N ASP A 89 -17.77 15.54 -2.79
CA ASP A 89 -17.29 16.91 -3.05
C ASP A 89 -17.36 17.81 -1.81
N ASP A 90 -17.52 17.22 -0.62
CA ASP A 90 -17.58 17.95 0.63
C ASP A 90 -16.21 18.53 1.04
N ALA A 91 -16.24 19.49 1.96
CA ALA A 91 -15.05 20.22 2.37
C ALA A 91 -14.04 19.34 3.12
N GLN A 92 -14.50 18.31 3.84
CA GLN A 92 -13.64 17.39 4.59
C GLN A 92 -12.86 16.50 3.63
N THR A 93 -13.55 15.88 2.66
CA THR A 93 -12.93 15.09 1.58
C THR A 93 -11.92 15.92 0.81
N THR A 94 -12.30 17.14 0.40
CA THR A 94 -11.41 18.06 -0.31
C THR A 94 -10.16 18.40 0.52
N THR A 95 -10.31 18.59 1.83
CA THR A 95 -9.19 18.91 2.73
C THR A 95 -8.20 17.76 2.84
N VAL A 96 -8.70 16.53 2.99
CA VAL A 96 -7.87 15.32 3.06
C VAL A 96 -7.17 15.07 1.73
N ALA A 97 -7.91 15.09 0.61
CA ALA A 97 -7.33 14.91 -0.73
C ALA A 97 -6.22 15.93 -1.00
N SER A 98 -6.48 17.21 -0.69
CA SER A 98 -5.49 18.28 -0.83
C SER A 98 -4.27 18.08 0.06
N ALA A 99 -4.40 17.45 1.23
CA ALA A 99 -3.27 17.14 2.09
C ALA A 99 -2.39 16.02 1.49
N VAL A 100 -3.02 14.97 0.93
CA VAL A 100 -2.32 13.88 0.24
C VAL A 100 -1.55 14.43 -0.98
N GLU A 101 -2.20 15.25 -1.80
CA GLU A 101 -1.57 15.88 -2.97
C GLU A 101 -0.38 16.77 -2.58
N ARG A 102 -0.52 17.62 -1.55
CA ARG A 102 0.57 18.46 -1.06
C ARG A 102 1.73 17.65 -0.51
N TRP A 103 1.43 16.61 0.27
CA TRP A 103 2.43 15.70 0.82
C TRP A 103 3.20 14.99 -0.30
N ALA A 104 2.48 14.46 -1.31
CA ALA A 104 3.08 13.79 -2.45
C ALA A 104 3.99 14.74 -3.25
N ALA A 105 3.51 15.95 -3.53
CA ALA A 105 4.28 16.96 -4.23
C ALA A 105 5.56 17.36 -3.47
N ALA A 106 5.48 17.51 -2.14
CA ALA A 106 6.63 17.84 -1.30
C ALA A 106 7.67 16.70 -1.24
N GLY A 107 7.21 15.45 -1.29
CA GLY A 107 8.05 14.25 -1.24
C GLY A 107 8.51 13.71 -2.60
N SER A 108 8.11 14.34 -3.71
CA SER A 108 8.30 13.79 -5.07
C SER A 108 7.75 12.37 -5.24
N ILE A 109 6.61 12.10 -4.61
CA ILE A 109 5.90 10.82 -4.67
C ILE A 109 5.15 10.75 -6.01
N ASP A 110 5.19 9.59 -6.66
CA ASP A 110 4.41 9.34 -7.87
C ASP A 110 2.95 9.09 -7.48
N LEU A 111 2.12 10.13 -7.60
CA LEU A 111 0.72 10.14 -7.18
C LEU A 111 -0.21 10.08 -8.39
N ALA A 112 -1.07 9.06 -8.43
CA ALA A 112 -2.27 9.04 -9.27
C ALA A 112 -3.51 9.35 -8.42
N VAL A 113 -4.40 10.19 -8.94
CA VAL A 113 -5.67 10.55 -8.28
C VAL A 113 -6.83 10.01 -9.10
N LEU A 114 -7.70 9.24 -8.45
CA LEU A 114 -8.90 8.63 -9.03
C LEU A 114 -10.13 9.14 -8.27
N SER A 115 -10.89 10.03 -8.88
CA SER A 115 -12.12 10.55 -8.31
C SER A 115 -13.32 9.76 -8.82
N ALA A 116 -14.17 9.31 -7.90
CA ALA A 116 -15.42 8.61 -8.17
C ALA A 116 -16.62 9.52 -7.88
N ALA A 117 -17.67 9.38 -8.69
CA ALA A 117 -18.96 10.03 -8.49
C ALA A 117 -19.95 9.18 -7.67
N HIS A 118 -19.72 7.87 -7.56
CA HIS A 118 -20.58 6.90 -6.87
C HIS A 118 -19.85 5.58 -6.60
N ASP A 119 -20.46 4.71 -5.80
CA ASP A 119 -19.90 3.44 -5.32
C ASP A 119 -19.35 2.54 -6.44
N ASP A 120 -20.08 2.38 -7.56
CA ASP A 120 -19.61 1.54 -8.68
C ASP A 120 -18.27 2.06 -9.25
N GLU A 121 -18.05 3.39 -9.29
CA GLU A 121 -16.77 3.96 -9.73
C GLU A 121 -15.69 3.81 -8.66
N VAL A 122 -16.04 3.81 -7.36
CA VAL A 122 -15.08 3.50 -6.28
C VAL A 122 -14.59 2.06 -6.42
N GLU A 123 -15.49 1.11 -6.71
CA GLU A 123 -15.13 -0.29 -6.98
C GLU A 123 -14.18 -0.39 -8.18
N GLU A 124 -14.55 0.22 -9.32
CA GLU A 124 -13.69 0.25 -10.51
C GLU A 124 -12.31 0.85 -10.23
N HIS A 125 -12.23 1.93 -9.44
CA HIS A 125 -10.96 2.56 -9.09
C HIS A 125 -10.11 1.73 -8.13
N ILE A 126 -10.72 0.98 -7.21
CA ILE A 126 -9.98 0.06 -6.34
C ILE A 126 -9.35 -1.05 -7.18
N GLU A 127 -10.10 -1.67 -8.08
CA GLU A 127 -9.57 -2.72 -8.96
C GLU A 127 -8.46 -2.17 -9.87
N ALA A 128 -8.66 -1.00 -10.47
CA ALA A 128 -7.64 -0.32 -11.28
C ALA A 128 -6.38 0.02 -10.46
N ALA A 129 -6.54 0.47 -9.22
CA ALA A 129 -5.43 0.78 -8.33
C ALA A 129 -4.63 -0.50 -8.00
N VAL A 130 -5.30 -1.60 -7.64
CA VAL A 130 -4.65 -2.88 -7.34
C VAL A 130 -3.87 -3.40 -8.54
N ASP A 131 -4.42 -3.29 -9.76
CA ASP A 131 -3.74 -3.71 -10.99
C ASP A 131 -2.44 -2.93 -11.27
N LEU A 132 -2.39 -1.64 -10.90
CA LEU A 132 -1.18 -0.81 -10.99
C LEU A 132 -0.09 -1.23 -9.98
N ARG A 133 -0.49 -1.96 -8.93
CA ARG A 133 0.35 -2.40 -7.80
C ARG A 133 1.16 -1.24 -7.18
N PRO A 134 0.51 -0.13 -6.76
CA PRO A 134 1.18 0.94 -6.05
C PRO A 134 1.71 0.45 -4.70
N ASP A 135 2.64 1.19 -4.12
CA ASP A 135 3.12 0.88 -2.78
C ASP A 135 2.05 1.14 -1.71
N LEU A 136 1.10 2.05 -1.99
CA LEU A 136 -0.01 2.38 -1.12
C LEU A 136 -1.22 2.88 -1.90
N VAL A 137 -2.42 2.45 -1.50
CA VAL A 137 -3.69 3.07 -1.90
C VAL A 137 -4.25 3.87 -0.72
N ILE A 138 -4.61 5.13 -0.92
CA ILE A 138 -5.19 6.00 0.10
C ILE A 138 -6.66 6.23 -0.23
N GLY A 139 -7.55 5.96 0.72
CA GLY A 139 -8.96 6.34 0.64
C GLY A 139 -9.21 7.64 1.40
N ALA A 140 -9.88 8.61 0.75
CA ALA A 140 -10.25 9.88 1.35
C ALA A 140 -11.73 10.19 1.11
N GLY A 141 -12.45 10.46 2.20
CA GLY A 141 -13.88 10.76 2.22
C GLY A 141 -14.71 9.68 2.90
N ASP A 142 -15.91 10.05 3.33
CA ASP A 142 -16.89 9.12 3.93
C ASP A 142 -17.50 8.20 2.85
N ASP A 143 -17.71 8.74 1.65
CA ASP A 143 -18.36 8.05 0.53
C ASP A 143 -17.52 6.88 -0.05
N VAL A 144 -16.25 6.74 0.31
CA VAL A 144 -15.43 5.57 -0.09
C VAL A 144 -15.52 4.40 0.92
N VAL A 145 -16.03 4.64 2.13
CA VAL A 145 -15.90 3.72 3.28
C VAL A 145 -16.58 2.38 3.04
N ASP A 146 -17.81 2.38 2.53
CA ASP A 146 -18.60 1.16 2.35
C ASP A 146 -17.94 0.22 1.33
N VAL A 147 -17.46 0.77 0.21
CA VAL A 147 -16.79 -0.01 -0.84
C VAL A 147 -15.40 -0.47 -0.38
N PHE A 148 -14.62 0.38 0.30
CA PHE A 148 -13.35 -0.03 0.88
C PHE A 148 -13.52 -1.14 1.93
N THR A 149 -14.56 -1.08 2.77
CA THR A 149 -14.88 -2.13 3.75
C THR A 149 -15.17 -3.46 3.06
N LEU A 150 -15.83 -3.44 1.90
CA LEU A 150 -16.16 -4.64 1.14
C LEU A 150 -14.97 -5.24 0.36
N LEU A 151 -14.14 -4.39 -0.24
CA LEU A 151 -13.15 -4.83 -1.23
C LEU A 151 -11.74 -5.00 -0.67
N THR A 152 -11.33 -4.21 0.32
CA THR A 152 -9.97 -4.34 0.86
C THR A 152 -9.65 -5.72 1.46
N PRO A 153 -10.60 -6.50 2.04
CA PRO A 153 -10.35 -7.88 2.45
C PRO A 153 -10.10 -8.85 1.28
N GLN A 154 -10.50 -8.49 0.06
CA GLN A 154 -10.28 -9.29 -1.15
C GLN A 154 -8.89 -9.06 -1.75
N HIS A 155 -8.22 -7.97 -1.34
CA HIS A 155 -6.94 -7.49 -1.85
C HIS A 155 -5.85 -7.46 -0.76
N LEU A 156 -5.72 -8.54 0.01
CA LEU A 156 -4.85 -8.61 1.21
C LEU A 156 -3.36 -8.29 0.95
N ALA A 157 -2.89 -8.39 -0.29
CA ALA A 157 -1.51 -8.08 -0.65
C ALA A 157 -1.26 -6.58 -0.89
N GLN A 158 -2.32 -5.78 -1.10
CA GLN A 158 -2.23 -4.34 -1.34
C GLN A 158 -2.40 -3.60 0.00
N PRO A 159 -1.43 -2.75 0.41
CA PRO A 159 -1.62 -1.85 1.53
C PRO A 159 -2.63 -0.75 1.20
N PHE A 160 -3.55 -0.50 2.13
CA PHE A 160 -4.51 0.60 2.10
C PHE A 160 -4.37 1.47 3.35
N LEU A 161 -4.63 2.77 3.20
CA LEU A 161 -4.66 3.73 4.29
C LEU A 161 -5.89 4.63 4.18
N MET A 162 -6.74 4.61 5.19
CA MET A 162 -7.87 5.53 5.31
C MET A 162 -7.48 6.74 6.14
N ILE A 163 -7.85 7.94 5.68
CA ILE A 163 -7.56 9.20 6.39
C ILE A 163 -8.87 9.89 6.77
N GLY A 164 -9.02 10.23 8.05
CA GLY A 164 -10.21 10.90 8.59
C GLY A 164 -11.39 9.96 8.84
N VAL A 165 -11.20 8.66 8.68
CA VAL A 165 -12.21 7.63 8.91
C VAL A 165 -11.58 6.29 9.29
N GLU A 166 -12.28 5.54 10.13
CA GLU A 166 -11.99 4.14 10.46
C GLU A 166 -12.95 3.19 9.74
N LEU A 167 -12.43 2.10 9.15
CA LEU A 167 -13.30 1.03 8.66
C LEU A 167 -13.86 0.21 9.85
N PRO A 168 -15.12 -0.28 9.79
CA PRO A 168 -15.72 -1.03 10.89
C PRO A 168 -15.05 -2.36 11.23
N GLU A 169 -14.37 -3.00 10.28
CA GLU A 169 -13.68 -4.30 10.45
C GLU A 169 -12.42 -4.34 9.56
N PRO A 170 -11.38 -3.54 9.85
CA PRO A 170 -10.20 -3.47 9.00
C PRO A 170 -9.41 -4.78 9.07
N THR A 171 -9.05 -5.30 7.90
CA THR A 171 -8.09 -6.40 7.76
C THR A 171 -6.65 -5.93 7.98
N GLU A 172 -5.71 -6.87 8.05
CA GLU A 172 -4.29 -6.56 8.32
C GLU A 172 -3.67 -5.60 7.29
N ASN A 173 -4.20 -5.53 6.07
CA ASN A 173 -3.68 -4.68 5.00
C ASN A 173 -4.25 -3.26 5.00
N VAL A 174 -5.16 -2.91 5.92
CA VAL A 174 -5.78 -1.57 5.99
C VAL A 174 -5.51 -0.92 7.33
N SER A 175 -4.88 0.25 7.30
CA SER A 175 -4.78 1.12 8.48
C SER A 175 -5.67 2.33 8.33
N SER A 176 -6.03 2.94 9.46
CA SER A 176 -6.81 4.18 9.50
C SER A 176 -6.09 5.22 10.34
N VAL A 177 -6.18 6.49 9.95
CA VAL A 177 -5.77 7.62 10.79
C VAL A 177 -6.95 8.51 11.08
N ILE A 178 -7.21 8.72 12.36
CA ILE A 178 -8.34 9.49 12.88
C ILE A 178 -7.84 10.48 13.92
N TRP A 179 -8.72 11.39 14.30
CA TRP A 179 -8.54 12.36 15.37
C TRP A 179 -9.92 12.70 15.98
N PRO A 180 -10.01 13.36 17.14
CA PRO A 180 -11.32 13.71 17.66
C PRO A 180 -12.03 14.71 16.72
N GLY A 181 -13.19 14.31 16.21
CA GLY A 181 -13.95 15.00 15.16
C GLY A 181 -13.93 14.29 13.80
N ALA A 182 -13.08 13.27 13.62
CA ALA A 182 -13.12 12.34 12.49
C ALA A 182 -14.08 11.16 12.74
N ALA A 183 -14.43 10.40 11.70
CA ALA A 183 -15.27 9.21 11.82
C ALA A 183 -14.52 8.03 12.48
N TYR A 184 -15.18 7.31 13.39
CA TYR A 184 -14.59 6.23 14.23
C TYR A 184 -15.57 5.07 14.43
N ARG A 185 -15.08 3.85 14.62
CA ARG A 185 -15.94 2.69 14.91
C ARG A 185 -16.76 2.91 16.18
N GLY A 186 -18.08 3.02 16.02
CA GLY A 186 -19.02 3.34 17.10
C GLY A 186 -19.77 4.65 16.92
N SER A 187 -19.50 5.41 15.85
CA SER A 187 -20.22 6.64 15.49
C SER A 187 -21.59 6.43 14.80
N SER A 188 -22.12 5.20 14.74
CA SER A 188 -23.40 4.93 14.08
C SER A 188 -24.30 3.91 14.79
N VAL A 189 -25.04 4.39 15.81
CA VAL A 189 -26.49 4.12 15.96
C VAL A 189 -27.16 5.37 16.55
N GLY A 190 -27.57 6.31 15.69
CA GLY A 190 -28.71 7.21 16.01
C GLY A 190 -28.49 8.72 16.17
N THR A 191 -27.30 9.30 15.95
CA THR A 191 -27.17 10.77 15.96
C THR A 191 -26.20 11.24 14.89
N SER A 192 -26.64 12.15 14.03
CA SER A 192 -25.86 12.88 13.03
C SER A 192 -24.83 13.84 13.66
N GLY A 193 -24.05 13.39 14.65
CA GLY A 193 -23.35 14.26 15.62
C GLY A 193 -21.88 13.96 15.91
N ASP A 194 -21.24 12.97 15.30
CA ASP A 194 -19.88 12.54 15.69
C ASP A 194 -18.74 13.05 14.79
N ILE A 195 -19.06 13.46 13.55
CA ILE A 195 -18.10 14.17 12.69
C ILE A 195 -18.19 15.65 13.03
N ASP A 196 -17.05 16.27 13.34
CA ASP A 196 -16.90 17.72 13.43
C ASP A 196 -16.18 18.21 12.17
N PRO A 197 -16.89 18.78 11.17
CA PRO A 197 -16.28 19.29 9.96
C PRO A 197 -15.19 20.34 10.22
N ALA A 198 -15.29 21.11 11.32
CA ALA A 198 -14.28 22.11 11.67
C ALA A 198 -12.96 21.48 12.13
N SER A 199 -12.95 20.19 12.47
CA SER A 199 -11.75 19.45 12.83
C SER A 199 -10.89 19.07 11.62
N PHE A 200 -11.45 19.08 10.41
CA PHE A 200 -10.75 18.79 9.16
C PHE A 200 -10.01 20.04 8.68
N THR A 201 -8.88 20.33 9.30
CA THR A 201 -8.00 21.44 8.88
C THR A 201 -6.87 20.93 7.97
N PRO A 202 -6.31 21.79 7.10
CA PRO A 202 -5.17 21.41 6.26
C PRO A 202 -3.95 20.91 7.05
N GLU A 203 -3.71 21.47 8.23
CA GLU A 203 -2.62 21.08 9.13
C GLU A 203 -2.87 19.69 9.71
N ARG A 204 -4.09 19.42 10.17
CA ARG A 204 -4.42 18.13 10.77
C ARG A 204 -4.45 17.01 9.75
N ALA A 205 -4.97 17.27 8.55
CA ALA A 205 -4.93 16.31 7.46
C ALA A 205 -3.48 16.01 7.01
N ASP A 206 -2.59 17.01 6.98
CA ASP A 206 -1.17 16.81 6.69
C ASP A 206 -0.47 15.97 7.78
N GLU A 207 -0.73 16.25 9.06
CA GLU A 207 -0.26 15.40 10.17
C GLU A 207 -0.76 13.96 10.04
N ALA A 208 -2.03 13.77 9.71
CA ALA A 208 -2.65 12.45 9.53
C ALA A 208 -2.02 11.65 8.41
N VAL A 209 -1.83 12.26 7.23
CA VAL A 209 -1.16 11.62 6.09
C VAL A 209 0.25 11.18 6.47
N ARG A 210 1.04 12.06 7.08
CA ARG A 210 2.44 11.75 7.46
C ARG A 210 2.51 10.64 8.51
N ALA A 211 1.68 10.70 9.54
CA ALA A 211 1.65 9.68 10.59
C ALA A 211 1.24 8.31 10.04
N GLY A 212 0.20 8.26 9.19
CA GLY A 212 -0.29 7.04 8.58
C GLY A 212 0.71 6.40 7.63
N VAL A 213 1.28 7.19 6.71
CA VAL A 213 2.30 6.69 5.77
C VAL A 213 3.54 6.21 6.52
N ALA A 214 3.97 6.91 7.57
CA ALA A 214 5.09 6.46 8.39
C ALA A 214 4.84 5.07 9.00
N GLY A 215 3.61 4.78 9.42
CA GLY A 215 3.21 3.46 9.91
C GLY A 215 3.28 2.39 8.83
N VAL A 216 2.70 2.67 7.66
CA VAL A 216 2.73 1.76 6.50
C VAL A 216 4.18 1.42 6.08
N LEU A 217 5.05 2.42 6.00
CA LEU A 217 6.47 2.23 5.66
C LEU A 217 7.22 1.32 6.65
N HIS A 218 6.73 1.22 7.88
CA HIS A 218 7.27 0.34 8.92
C HIS A 218 6.49 -0.96 9.09
N GLY A 219 5.57 -1.28 8.17
CA GLY A 219 4.74 -2.48 8.22
C GLY A 219 3.71 -2.48 9.34
N LEU A 220 3.46 -1.33 9.98
CA LEU A 220 2.44 -1.14 11.02
C LEU A 220 1.08 -0.95 10.33
N THR A 221 0.55 -2.06 9.85
CA THR A 221 -0.70 -2.16 9.08
C THR A 221 -1.78 -2.87 9.91
N GLY A 222 -3.06 -2.67 9.54
CA GLY A 222 -4.16 -3.28 10.28
C GLY A 222 -4.46 -2.59 11.61
N ILE A 223 -4.03 -1.34 11.80
CA ILE A 223 -4.20 -0.60 13.07
C ILE A 223 -4.87 0.76 12.84
N VAL A 224 -5.40 1.33 13.92
CA VAL A 224 -5.99 2.67 13.92
C VAL A 224 -5.06 3.62 14.64
N LEU A 225 -4.56 4.64 13.95
CA LEU A 225 -3.81 5.73 14.55
C LEU A 225 -4.79 6.83 14.99
N SER A 226 -4.95 7.01 16.30
CA SER A 226 -5.73 8.10 16.88
C SER A 226 -4.80 9.24 17.26
N LEU A 227 -4.74 10.27 16.43
CA LEU A 227 -3.91 11.44 16.67
C LEU A 227 -4.47 12.31 17.80
N PRO A 228 -3.60 12.91 18.63
CA PRO A 228 -4.01 13.86 19.65
C PRO A 228 -4.51 15.17 19.03
N GLN A 229 -5.17 16.02 19.84
CA GLN A 229 -5.53 17.38 19.45
C GLN A 229 -4.29 18.24 19.15
#